data_AF-A0A6G1GVP0-F1
#
_entry.id   AF-A0A6G1GVP0-F1
#
_cell.length_a   1.000
_cell.length_b   1.000
_cell.length_c   1.000
_cell.angle_alpha   90.00
_cell.angle_beta   90.00
_cell.angle_gamma   90.00
#
_symmetry.space_group_name_H-M   'P 1'
#
loop_
_entity.id
_entity.type
_entity.pdbx_description
1 polymer ?
#
loop_
_entity_poly.entity_id
_entity_poly.type
_entity_poly.pdbx_seq_one_letter_code
_entity_poly.pdbx_strand_id
1 'polypeptide(L)'
;QKYICTSCEVKFTRKWDWKHHEEVSHERWRKFACPDCNQTFWSDNQFNQHHRTAHECRKCSHAGSAQVMLKKRSAWGCGFCGVLHQNWDERCNHIAQHYESGKTKANWKHSNVIWALLHQPDIKLTWRAFLLHKFGNRPTPRPRFEWDRKDSGRSQEITEVTPESPLQDLLEFDGDHRDIKIIIQRAFVLGYKA
;
A
#
# COMPACT_ATOMS: atom_id res chain seq x y z
N GLN A 1 -20.10 -9.90 -10.45
CA GLN A 1 -18.89 -9.87 -9.62
C GLN A 1 -18.91 -8.57 -8.85
N LYS A 2 -18.97 -8.64 -7.52
CA LYS A 2 -19.27 -7.49 -6.65
C LYS A 2 -18.01 -6.82 -6.13
N TYR A 3 -16.99 -7.60 -5.85
CA TYR A 3 -15.73 -7.13 -5.28
C TYR A 3 -14.68 -7.06 -6.37
N ILE A 4 -13.94 -5.96 -6.43
CA ILE A 4 -12.86 -5.75 -7.39
C ILE A 4 -11.62 -5.38 -6.58
N CYS A 5 -10.47 -5.93 -6.92
CA CYS A 5 -9.23 -5.59 -6.25
C CYS A 5 -8.99 -4.07 -6.31
N THR A 6 -8.54 -3.49 -5.21
CA THR A 6 -8.24 -2.05 -5.12
C THR A 6 -6.89 -1.70 -5.75
N SER A 7 -5.99 -2.68 -5.90
CA SER A 7 -4.66 -2.52 -6.51
C SER A 7 -4.54 -3.09 -7.94
N CYS A 8 -5.44 -3.98 -8.38
CA CYS A 8 -5.48 -4.50 -9.75
C CYS A 8 -6.92 -4.66 -10.26
N GLU A 9 -7.11 -5.24 -11.45
CA GLU A 9 -8.43 -5.35 -12.10
C GLU A 9 -9.12 -6.72 -11.89
N VAL A 10 -8.58 -7.56 -11.01
CA VAL A 10 -9.16 -8.88 -10.71
C VAL A 10 -10.47 -8.73 -9.95
N LYS A 11 -11.47 -9.52 -10.35
CA LYS A 11 -12.85 -9.45 -9.88
C LYS A 11 -13.27 -10.73 -9.16
N PHE A 12 -14.08 -10.58 -8.12
CA PHE A 12 -14.52 -11.66 -7.26
C PHE A 12 -16.03 -11.58 -6.99
N THR A 13 -16.62 -12.73 -6.69
CA THR A 13 -18.03 -12.84 -6.29
C THR A 13 -18.20 -12.76 -4.78
N ARG A 14 -17.26 -13.33 -4.01
CA ARG A 14 -17.30 -13.38 -2.55
C ARG A 14 -16.29 -12.40 -1.93
N LYS A 15 -16.67 -11.85 -0.76
CA LYS A 15 -15.83 -10.96 0.04
C LYS A 15 -14.52 -11.65 0.47
N TRP A 16 -14.62 -12.92 0.89
CA TRP A 16 -13.47 -13.71 1.33
C TRP A 16 -12.42 -13.84 0.23
N ASP A 17 -12.83 -14.23 -0.98
CA ASP A 17 -11.89 -14.44 -2.10
C ASP A 17 -11.15 -13.14 -2.47
N TRP A 18 -11.87 -12.01 -2.48
CA TRP A 18 -11.27 -10.69 -2.71
C TRP A 18 -10.29 -10.29 -1.59
N LYS A 19 -10.70 -10.43 -0.32
CA LYS A 19 -9.85 -10.12 0.83
C LYS A 19 -8.57 -10.95 0.82
N HIS A 20 -8.72 -12.26 0.60
CA HIS A 20 -7.60 -13.20 0.53
C HIS A 20 -6.65 -12.84 -0.61
N HIS A 21 -7.18 -12.50 -1.79
CA HIS A 21 -6.35 -12.03 -2.91
C HIS A 21 -5.54 -10.78 -2.55
N GLU A 22 -6.15 -9.75 -1.97
CA GLU A 22 -5.43 -8.54 -1.58
C GLU A 22 -4.34 -8.85 -0.53
N GLU A 23 -4.64 -9.71 0.43
CA GLU A 23 -3.68 -10.14 1.45
C GLU A 23 -2.47 -10.86 0.85
N VAL A 24 -2.68 -11.84 -0.01
CA VAL A 24 -1.58 -12.68 -0.55
C VAL A 24 -0.89 -12.09 -1.77
N SER A 25 -1.47 -11.08 -2.43
CA SER A 25 -0.90 -10.48 -3.64
C SER A 25 -0.41 -9.05 -3.45
N HIS A 26 -0.97 -8.31 -2.49
CA HIS A 26 -0.68 -6.88 -2.31
C HIS A 26 -0.21 -6.52 -0.90
N GLU A 27 -0.58 -7.29 0.13
CA GLU A 27 -0.15 -7.10 1.52
C GLU A 27 0.81 -8.21 1.99
N ARG A 28 1.70 -8.64 1.08
CA ARG A 28 2.72 -9.66 1.38
C ARG A 28 3.71 -9.14 2.42
N TRP A 29 3.91 -9.94 3.47
CA TRP A 29 4.78 -9.60 4.60
C TRP A 29 5.97 -10.56 4.76
N ARG A 30 6.06 -11.57 3.89
CA ARG A 30 7.20 -12.49 3.83
C ARG A 30 7.39 -13.03 2.42
N LYS A 31 8.62 -13.43 2.13
CA LYS A 31 9.01 -14.24 0.98
C LYS A 31 10.03 -15.29 1.40
N PHE A 32 10.36 -16.20 0.51
CA PHE A 32 11.34 -17.26 0.71
C PHE A 32 12.41 -17.13 -0.36
N ALA A 33 13.62 -16.75 0.02
CA ALA A 33 14.75 -16.60 -0.88
C ALA A 33 15.58 -17.89 -0.87
N CYS A 34 15.87 -18.45 -2.04
CA CYS A 34 16.71 -19.64 -2.12
C CYS A 34 18.15 -19.29 -1.69
N PRO A 35 18.78 -20.05 -0.78
CA PRO A 35 20.17 -19.80 -0.43
C PRO A 35 21.15 -20.27 -1.52
N ASP A 36 20.71 -21.19 -2.39
CA ASP A 36 21.55 -21.82 -3.42
C ASP A 36 21.39 -21.18 -4.81
N CYS A 37 20.42 -20.27 -5.00
CA CYS A 37 20.24 -19.51 -6.23
C CYS A 37 19.42 -18.22 -6.02
N ASN A 38 19.34 -17.36 -7.03
CA ASN A 38 18.64 -16.05 -6.92
C ASN A 38 17.10 -16.14 -7.04
N GLN A 39 16.51 -17.33 -6.91
CA GLN A 39 15.05 -17.50 -7.00
C GLN A 39 14.36 -17.12 -5.69
N THR A 40 13.21 -16.47 -5.80
CA THR A 40 12.37 -16.11 -4.65
C THR A 40 10.95 -16.62 -4.82
N PHE A 41 10.33 -17.00 -3.71
CA PHE A 41 9.01 -17.64 -3.66
C PHE A 41 8.13 -16.94 -2.63
N TRP A 42 6.82 -17.02 -2.83
CA TRP A 42 5.82 -16.36 -1.98
C TRP A 42 5.13 -17.30 -1.01
N SER A 43 5.37 -18.61 -1.13
CA SER A 43 4.97 -19.62 -0.16
C SER A 43 6.11 -20.59 0.15
N ASP A 44 6.05 -21.16 1.34
CA ASP A 44 6.95 -22.20 1.84
C ASP A 44 6.87 -23.46 0.96
N ASN A 45 5.67 -23.86 0.55
CA ASN A 45 5.47 -25.00 -0.35
C ASN A 45 6.16 -24.81 -1.70
N GLN A 46 6.06 -23.62 -2.30
CA GLN A 46 6.73 -23.32 -3.57
C GLN A 46 8.26 -23.38 -3.42
N PHE A 47 8.78 -22.77 -2.35
CA PHE A 47 10.20 -22.83 -2.05
C PHE A 47 10.68 -24.26 -1.81
N ASN A 48 9.99 -25.03 -0.98
CA ASN A 48 10.37 -26.40 -0.66
C ASN A 48 10.34 -27.30 -1.91
N GLN A 49 9.34 -27.13 -2.79
CA GLN A 49 9.27 -27.85 -4.04
C GLN A 49 10.46 -27.50 -4.95
N HIS A 50 10.76 -26.21 -5.12
CA HIS A 50 11.93 -25.77 -5.88
C HIS A 50 13.22 -26.35 -5.33
N HIS A 51 13.42 -26.29 -4.01
CA HIS A 51 14.65 -26.75 -3.36
C HIS A 51 14.85 -28.26 -3.50
N ARG A 52 13.76 -29.05 -3.45
CA ARG A 52 13.79 -30.49 -3.74
C ARG A 52 14.21 -30.80 -5.17
N THR A 53 13.66 -30.08 -6.15
CA THR A 53 13.85 -30.42 -7.57
C THR A 53 15.08 -29.79 -8.20
N ALA A 54 15.45 -28.58 -7.81
CA ALA A 54 16.56 -27.83 -8.41
C ALA A 54 17.89 -28.04 -7.68
N HIS A 55 17.84 -28.42 -6.40
CA HIS A 55 19.03 -28.60 -5.55
C HIS A 55 19.09 -29.99 -4.89
N GLU A 56 18.29 -30.94 -5.40
CA GLU A 56 18.27 -32.36 -5.00
C GLU A 56 18.15 -32.58 -3.48
N CYS A 57 17.46 -31.66 -2.78
CA CYS A 57 17.36 -31.71 -1.34
C CYS A 57 16.38 -32.81 -0.87
N ARG A 58 16.92 -33.88 -0.28
CA ARG A 58 16.13 -35.02 0.21
C ARG A 58 15.40 -34.77 1.55
N LYS A 59 15.86 -33.79 2.35
CA LYS A 59 15.26 -33.39 3.64
C LYS A 59 14.87 -31.92 3.60
N CYS A 60 13.83 -31.59 2.83
CA CYS A 60 13.46 -30.19 2.64
C CYS A 60 12.60 -29.68 3.81
N SER A 61 13.27 -29.05 4.78
CA SER A 61 12.67 -28.27 5.87
C SER A 61 13.32 -26.89 6.02
N HIS A 62 13.91 -26.37 4.93
CA HIS A 62 14.70 -25.14 4.93
C HIS A 62 13.86 -23.85 4.86
N ALA A 63 12.53 -23.96 4.80
CA ALA A 63 11.66 -22.79 4.68
C ALA A 63 11.86 -21.78 5.82
N GLY A 64 12.14 -22.25 7.04
CA GLY A 64 12.41 -21.37 8.18
C GLY A 64 13.67 -20.53 8.00
N SER A 65 14.75 -21.10 7.46
CA SER A 65 16.01 -20.39 7.22
C SER A 65 16.01 -19.55 5.94
N ALA A 66 15.16 -19.89 4.97
CA ALA A 66 14.99 -19.15 3.72
C ALA A 66 14.01 -17.98 3.83
N GLN A 67 13.31 -17.84 4.97
CA GLN A 67 12.29 -16.81 5.15
C GLN A 67 12.91 -15.41 5.26
N VAL A 68 12.47 -14.52 4.38
CA VAL A 68 12.79 -13.09 4.43
C VAL A 68 11.52 -12.32 4.77
N MET A 69 11.54 -11.61 5.89
CA MET A 69 10.43 -10.77 6.35
C MET A 69 10.41 -9.47 5.56
N LEU A 70 9.23 -9.05 5.10
CA LEU A 70 9.01 -7.78 4.45
C LEU A 70 8.36 -6.80 5.41
N LYS A 71 8.52 -5.50 5.14
CA LYS A 71 7.80 -4.47 5.90
C LYS A 71 6.30 -4.67 5.74
N LYS A 72 5.55 -4.49 6.83
CA LYS A 72 4.09 -4.46 6.84
C LYS A 72 3.62 -3.02 6.72
N ARG A 73 2.58 -2.80 5.93
CA ARG A 73 1.86 -1.52 5.95
C ARG A 73 1.16 -1.34 7.29
N SER A 74 1.08 -0.10 7.74
CA SER A 74 0.45 0.32 8.99
C SER A 74 -0.75 1.25 8.76
N ALA A 75 -0.90 1.79 7.55
CA ALA A 75 -1.98 2.70 7.21
C ALA A 75 -2.50 2.44 5.80
N TRP A 76 -3.80 2.67 5.60
CA TRP A 76 -4.49 2.52 4.32
C TRP A 76 -5.52 3.62 4.12
N GLY A 77 -5.54 4.21 2.94
CA GLY A 77 -6.58 5.15 2.53
C GLY A 77 -7.71 4.47 1.75
N CYS A 78 -8.97 4.79 2.09
CA CYS A 78 -10.11 4.36 1.30
C CYS A 78 -10.30 5.26 0.08
N GLY A 79 -10.11 4.72 -1.13
CA GLY A 79 -10.30 5.49 -2.37
C GLY A 79 -11.75 5.87 -2.67
N PHE A 80 -12.74 5.26 -2.01
CA PHE A 80 -14.15 5.59 -2.19
C PHE A 80 -14.62 6.82 -1.41
N CYS A 81 -13.98 7.14 -0.29
CA CYS A 81 -14.45 8.20 0.63
C CYS A 81 -13.36 8.96 1.37
N GLY A 82 -12.07 8.61 1.22
CA GLY A 82 -10.97 9.30 1.88
C GLY A 82 -10.84 9.00 3.38
N VAL A 83 -11.45 7.94 3.88
CA VAL A 83 -11.28 7.49 5.27
C VAL A 83 -9.91 6.79 5.43
N LEU A 84 -9.21 7.12 6.51
CA LEU A 84 -7.97 6.47 6.93
C LEU A 84 -8.29 5.26 7.82
N HIS A 85 -7.61 4.14 7.58
CA HIS A 85 -7.62 2.97 8.42
C HIS A 85 -6.20 2.60 8.85
N GLN A 86 -6.04 2.15 10.10
CA GLN A 86 -4.78 1.64 10.65
C GLN A 86 -4.82 0.13 10.89
N ASN A 87 -5.97 -0.50 10.64
CA ASN A 87 -6.17 -1.94 10.73
C ASN A 87 -6.64 -2.49 9.38
N TRP A 88 -5.98 -3.55 8.92
CA TRP A 88 -6.25 -4.17 7.62
C TRP A 88 -7.68 -4.75 7.53
N ASP A 89 -8.12 -5.46 8.57
CA ASP A 89 -9.45 -6.09 8.58
C ASP A 89 -10.57 -5.05 8.59
N GLU A 90 -10.42 -3.99 9.38
CA GLU A 90 -11.34 -2.87 9.38
C GLU A 90 -11.42 -2.21 8.02
N ARG A 91 -10.27 -1.99 7.37
CA ARG A 91 -10.20 -1.45 6.01
C ARG A 91 -10.93 -2.34 5.01
N CYS A 92 -10.71 -3.66 5.04
CA CYS A 92 -11.39 -4.60 4.16
C CYS A 92 -12.90 -4.62 4.39
N ASN A 93 -13.34 -4.60 5.65
CA ASN A 93 -14.75 -4.55 6.01
C ASN A 93 -15.40 -3.24 5.54
N HIS A 94 -14.73 -2.11 5.72
CA HIS A 94 -15.20 -0.81 5.25
C HIS A 94 -15.35 -0.76 3.73
N ILE A 95 -14.36 -1.25 2.98
CA ILE A 95 -14.42 -1.26 1.52
C ILE A 95 -15.49 -2.22 1.00
N ALA A 96 -15.70 -3.35 1.67
CA ALA A 96 -16.79 -4.25 1.35
C ALA A 96 -18.17 -3.55 1.41
N GLN A 97 -18.39 -2.66 2.39
CA GLN A 97 -19.64 -1.89 2.51
C GLN A 97 -19.89 -0.95 1.31
N HIS A 98 -18.83 -0.40 0.70
CA HIS A 98 -18.96 0.39 -0.54
C HIS A 98 -19.41 -0.49 -1.72
N TYR A 99 -18.83 -1.68 -1.87
CA TYR A 99 -19.28 -2.63 -2.90
C TYR A 99 -20.70 -3.14 -2.61
N GLU A 100 -21.05 -3.32 -1.33
CA GLU A 100 -22.39 -3.69 -0.87
C GLU A 100 -23.46 -2.64 -1.13
N SER A 101 -23.09 -1.36 -1.07
CA SER A 101 -23.97 -0.24 -1.45
C SER A 101 -24.00 0.03 -2.96
N GLY A 102 -23.36 -0.80 -3.78
CA GLY A 102 -23.42 -0.72 -5.25
C GLY A 102 -22.34 0.14 -5.89
N LYS A 103 -21.34 0.63 -5.13
CA LYS A 103 -20.19 1.31 -5.74
C LYS A 103 -19.36 0.32 -6.57
N THR A 104 -18.75 0.84 -7.63
CA THR A 104 -17.89 0.08 -8.54
C THR A 104 -16.48 0.66 -8.53
N LYS A 105 -15.51 -0.03 -9.14
CA LYS A 105 -14.13 0.46 -9.28
C LYS A 105 -14.04 1.87 -9.88
N ALA A 106 -14.99 2.28 -10.72
CA ALA A 106 -15.03 3.64 -11.29
C ALA A 106 -15.20 4.75 -10.23
N ASN A 107 -15.78 4.42 -9.07
CA ASN A 107 -15.94 5.35 -7.95
C ASN A 107 -14.66 5.46 -7.10
N TRP A 108 -13.67 4.60 -7.31
CA TRP A 108 -12.40 4.65 -6.59
C TRP A 108 -11.51 5.76 -7.14
N LYS A 109 -11.12 6.71 -6.29
CA LYS A 109 -10.22 7.81 -6.67
C LYS A 109 -8.89 7.69 -5.93
N HIS A 110 -7.79 7.72 -6.69
CA HIS A 110 -6.44 7.65 -6.12
C HIS A 110 -6.15 8.84 -5.20
N SER A 111 -6.59 10.05 -5.58
CA SER A 111 -6.48 11.24 -4.73
C SER A 111 -7.11 11.06 -3.35
N ASN A 112 -8.22 10.32 -3.23
CA ASN A 112 -8.82 10.03 -1.91
C ASN A 112 -7.91 9.16 -1.05
N VAL A 113 -7.18 8.21 -1.66
CA VAL A 113 -6.22 7.35 -0.95
C VAL A 113 -5.10 8.20 -0.37
N ILE A 114 -4.45 9.02 -1.21
CA ILE A 114 -3.34 9.88 -0.78
C ILE A 114 -3.82 10.91 0.26
N TRP A 115 -4.99 11.51 0.04
CA TRP A 115 -5.57 12.46 0.99
C TRP A 115 -5.82 11.82 2.35
N ALA A 116 -6.43 10.62 2.39
CA ALA A 116 -6.65 9.88 3.64
C ALA A 116 -5.34 9.60 4.39
N LEU A 117 -4.31 9.20 3.65
CA LEU A 117 -3.00 8.88 4.20
C LEU A 117 -2.27 10.12 4.75
N LEU A 118 -2.42 11.29 4.13
CA LEU A 118 -1.91 12.57 4.67
C LEU A 118 -2.62 13.00 5.97
N HIS A 119 -3.75 12.38 6.31
CA HIS A 119 -4.50 12.66 7.54
C HIS A 119 -4.05 11.83 8.75
N GLN A 120 -3.01 11.00 8.60
CA GLN A 120 -2.34 10.37 9.74
C GLN A 120 -1.91 11.44 10.77
N PRO A 121 -2.05 11.18 12.09
CA PRO A 121 -1.87 12.22 13.11
C PRO A 121 -0.53 12.96 13.07
N ASP A 122 0.57 12.23 12.85
CA ASP A 122 1.94 12.70 12.73
C ASP A 122 2.18 13.55 11.46
N ILE A 123 1.58 13.14 10.34
CA ILE A 123 1.74 13.81 9.04
C ILE A 123 0.85 15.06 8.95
N LYS A 124 -0.40 14.97 9.43
CA LYS A 124 -1.44 15.97 9.27
C LYS A 124 -1.06 17.33 9.85
N LEU A 125 -0.40 17.34 11.00
CA LEU A 125 0.06 18.57 11.65
C LEU A 125 1.12 19.28 10.80
N THR A 126 2.11 18.52 10.33
CA THR A 126 3.19 19.06 9.51
C THR A 126 2.68 19.51 8.13
N TRP A 127 1.74 18.76 7.52
CA TRP A 127 1.11 19.14 6.24
C TRP A 127 0.36 20.46 6.36
N ARG A 128 -0.41 20.65 7.45
CA ARG A 128 -1.13 21.90 7.73
C ARG A 128 -0.17 23.07 7.92
N ALA A 129 0.90 22.88 8.70
CA ALA A 129 1.91 23.91 8.92
C ALA A 129 2.60 24.31 7.60
N PHE A 130 2.92 23.34 6.75
CA PHE A 130 3.48 23.58 5.42
C PHE A 130 2.56 24.42 4.53
N LEU A 131 1.27 24.05 4.44
CA LEU A 131 0.29 24.79 3.65
C LEU A 131 0.05 26.21 4.20
N LEU A 132 -0.01 26.36 5.51
CA LEU A 132 -0.15 27.66 6.17
C LEU A 132 1.03 28.58 5.85
N HIS A 133 2.26 28.04 5.88
CA HIS A 133 3.45 28.79 5.52
C HIS A 133 3.43 29.20 4.04
N LYS A 134 3.00 28.30 3.14
CA LYS A 134 3.03 28.52 1.70
C LYS A 134 1.94 29.45 1.16
N PHE A 135 0.73 29.37 1.73
CA PHE A 135 -0.45 30.06 1.21
C PHE A 135 -1.08 31.04 2.20
N GLY A 136 -0.55 31.13 3.42
CA GLY A 136 -1.16 31.92 4.48
C GLY A 136 -2.43 31.29 5.06
N ASN A 137 -3.08 32.03 5.95
CA ASN A 137 -4.32 31.58 6.58
C ASN A 137 -5.52 31.81 5.64
N ARG A 138 -6.30 30.75 5.39
CA ARG A 138 -7.51 30.78 4.53
C ARG A 138 -7.27 31.38 3.12
N PRO A 139 -6.40 30.75 2.29
CA PRO A 139 -6.14 31.23 0.94
C PRO A 139 -7.40 31.23 0.06
N THR A 140 -7.49 32.23 -0.83
CA THR A 140 -8.53 32.38 -1.84
C THR A 140 -7.89 32.58 -3.23
N PRO A 141 -8.08 31.65 -4.19
CA PRO A 141 -8.82 30.39 -4.08
C PRO A 141 -8.15 29.38 -3.15
N ARG A 142 -8.92 28.38 -2.69
CA ARG A 142 -8.34 27.27 -1.90
C ARG A 142 -7.41 26.43 -2.78
N PRO A 143 -6.24 26.02 -2.28
CA PRO A 143 -5.32 25.18 -3.05
C PRO A 143 -5.98 23.83 -3.37
N ARG A 144 -5.91 23.44 -4.65
CA ARG A 144 -6.47 22.18 -5.13
C ARG A 144 -5.37 21.12 -5.23
N PHE A 145 -5.71 19.90 -4.84
CA PHE A 145 -4.79 18.76 -4.89
C PHE A 145 -5.41 17.57 -5.61
N GLU A 146 -4.66 16.98 -6.52
CA GLU A 146 -5.04 15.79 -7.29
C GLU A 146 -3.79 14.98 -7.63
N TRP A 147 -3.81 13.69 -7.29
CA TRP A 147 -2.68 12.77 -7.47
C TRP A 147 -3.03 11.68 -8.49
N ASP A 148 -2.15 11.45 -9.45
CA ASP A 148 -2.25 10.33 -10.38
C ASP A 148 -1.67 9.06 -9.75
N ARG A 149 -2.33 7.92 -9.99
CA ARG A 149 -1.88 6.61 -9.54
C ARG A 149 -0.53 6.22 -10.14
N LYS A 150 -0.23 6.62 -11.37
CA LYS A 150 1.02 6.30 -12.05
C LYS A 150 2.23 6.93 -11.37
N ASP A 151 2.06 8.14 -10.81
CA ASP A 151 3.16 8.91 -10.24
C ASP A 151 3.32 8.71 -8.73
N SER A 152 2.25 8.27 -8.05
CA SER A 152 2.19 8.24 -6.60
C SER A 152 1.67 6.93 -6.00
N GLY A 153 1.30 5.95 -6.83
CA GLY A 153 0.80 4.65 -6.37
C GLY A 153 1.89 3.68 -5.93
N ARG A 154 1.48 2.57 -5.29
CA ARG A 154 2.38 1.51 -4.80
C ARG A 154 3.34 0.98 -5.87
N SER A 155 4.56 0.66 -5.47
CA SER A 155 5.51 -0.16 -6.23
C SER A 155 5.19 -1.67 -6.11
N GLN A 156 5.67 -2.48 -7.06
CA GLN A 156 5.30 -3.90 -7.16
C GLN A 156 6.04 -4.82 -6.19
N GLU A 157 7.26 -4.45 -5.76
CA GLU A 157 8.12 -5.31 -4.92
C GLU A 157 8.91 -4.46 -3.92
N ILE A 158 8.41 -4.33 -2.69
CA ILE A 158 9.08 -3.55 -1.65
C ILE A 158 9.68 -4.50 -0.63
N THR A 159 11.00 -4.61 -0.65
CA THR A 159 11.77 -5.17 0.48
C THR A 159 12.09 -4.09 1.50
N GLU A 160 12.35 -2.87 1.01
CA GLU A 160 12.74 -1.72 1.80
C GLU A 160 12.09 -0.45 1.26
N VAL A 161 11.67 0.44 2.17
CA VAL A 161 11.13 1.76 1.81
C VAL A 161 12.28 2.76 1.89
N THR A 162 12.62 3.34 0.74
CA THR A 162 13.66 4.38 0.61
C THR A 162 13.02 5.75 0.38
N PRO A 163 13.75 6.87 0.57
CA PRO A 163 13.24 8.21 0.26
C PRO A 163 12.79 8.39 -1.21
N GLU A 164 13.20 7.54 -2.13
CA GLU A 164 12.84 7.54 -3.56
C GLU A 164 11.57 6.72 -3.84
N SER A 165 11.08 5.98 -2.85
CA SER A 165 9.88 5.15 -3.00
C SER A 165 8.65 5.99 -3.36
N PRO A 166 7.66 5.42 -4.08
CA PRO A 166 6.44 6.13 -4.42
C PRO A 166 5.74 6.73 -3.21
N LEU A 167 5.04 7.84 -3.41
CA LEU A 167 4.41 8.59 -2.32
C LEU A 167 3.46 7.73 -1.48
N GLN A 168 2.63 6.88 -2.10
CA GLN A 168 1.73 5.99 -1.35
C GLN A 168 2.52 5.03 -0.45
N ASP A 169 3.63 4.46 -0.92
CA ASP A 169 4.44 3.56 -0.08
C ASP A 169 5.06 4.32 1.10
N LEU A 170 5.65 5.49 0.87
CA LEU A 170 6.17 6.34 1.94
C LEU A 170 5.13 6.67 3.03
N LEU A 171 3.86 6.76 2.63
CA LEU A 171 2.75 7.06 3.52
C LEU A 171 2.17 5.82 4.22
N GLU A 172 2.19 4.65 3.59
CA GLU A 172 1.55 3.43 4.09
C GLU A 172 2.43 2.59 5.03
N PHE A 173 3.76 2.73 4.94
CA PHE A 173 4.69 2.02 5.82
C PHE A 173 5.06 2.89 7.03
N ASP A 174 5.01 2.30 8.22
CA ASP A 174 5.61 2.90 9.41
C ASP A 174 7.13 2.78 9.35
N GLY A 175 7.83 3.78 9.86
CA GLY A 175 9.27 3.75 9.92
C GLY A 175 9.77 4.67 11.01
N ASP A 176 10.68 4.15 11.83
CA ASP A 176 11.39 4.86 12.91
C ASP A 176 12.15 6.12 12.43
N HIS A 177 12.26 6.32 11.12
CA HIS A 177 12.91 7.45 10.47
C HIS A 177 12.12 7.99 9.26
N ARG A 178 10.79 8.05 9.34
CA ARG A 178 10.01 8.76 8.31
C ARG A 178 10.38 10.25 8.31
N ASP A 179 11.05 10.71 7.26
CA ASP A 179 11.23 12.14 7.03
C ASP A 179 9.91 12.74 6.51
N ILE A 180 9.06 13.15 7.46
CA ILE A 180 7.75 13.73 7.19
C ILE A 180 7.86 14.97 6.28
N LYS A 181 8.97 15.73 6.36
CA LYS A 181 9.16 16.92 5.50
C LYS A 181 9.35 16.51 4.04
N ILE A 182 10.16 15.48 3.77
CA ILE A 182 10.34 14.94 2.41
C ILE A 182 9.00 14.42 1.86
N ILE A 183 8.24 13.68 2.67
CA ILE A 183 6.93 13.13 2.29
C ILE A 183 5.98 14.26 1.90
N ILE A 184 5.90 15.31 2.72
CA ILE A 184 5.03 16.48 2.48
C ILE A 184 5.44 17.23 1.23
N GLN A 185 6.74 17.48 1.05
CA GLN A 185 7.24 18.17 -0.13
C GLN A 185 6.90 17.37 -1.39
N ARG A 186 7.09 16.05 -1.38
CA ARG A 186 6.72 15.17 -2.50
C ARG A 186 5.20 15.17 -2.74
N ALA A 187 4.40 15.06 -1.68
CA ALA A 187 2.94 15.13 -1.78
C ALA A 187 2.47 16.44 -2.42
N PHE A 188 3.09 17.56 -2.05
CA PHE A 188 2.80 18.85 -2.65
C PHE A 188 3.17 18.90 -4.13
N VAL A 189 4.40 18.52 -4.49
CA VAL A 189 4.90 18.58 -5.87
C VAL A 189 4.06 17.72 -6.81
N LEU A 190 3.69 16.51 -6.38
CA LEU A 190 2.87 15.60 -7.20
C LEU A 190 1.39 16.01 -7.25
N GLY A 191 0.89 16.62 -6.18
CA GLY A 191 -0.55 16.84 -5.99
C GLY A 191 -1.05 18.22 -6.38
N TYR A 192 -0.26 19.27 -6.16
CA TYR A 192 -0.74 20.64 -6.26
C TYR A 192 -1.11 21.01 -7.70
N LYS A 193 -2.31 21.55 -7.90
CA LYS A 193 -2.79 22.09 -9.18
C LYS A 193 -2.92 23.60 -9.05
N ALA A 194 -1.98 24.31 -9.68
CA ALA A 194 -1.99 25.77 -9.78
C ALA A 194 -3.19 26.26 -10.61
#